data_AF-A0A7W1BT85-F1
#
_entry.id   AF-A0A7W1BT85-F1
#
_cell.length_a   1.000
_cell.length_b   1.000
_cell.length_c   1.000
_cell.angle_alpha   90.00
_cell.angle_beta   90.00
_cell.angle_gamma   90.00
#
_symmetry.space_group_name_H-M   'P 1'
#
loop_
_entity.id
_entity.type
_entity.pdbx_description
1 polymer ?
#
loop_
_entity_poly.entity_id
_entity_poly.type
_entity_poly.pdbx_seq_one_letter_code
_entity_poly.pdbx_strand_id
1 'polypeptide(L)'
;GQTDDVVGILKATGTDVVVNYLPVGSEAATKWYTEQILEAGVAMVNCMPVFIAREPYWQKRFEDAGVPIIGDDIKSQVGATITHRVLTTLFGDRGVHLDRTMQLNVGGNSDFRNMLERERLESKKISKTNAVTSMLDYDIGADNVHVGPSDFVPWLSDRKWAYIRMEGSSFGDVPLNLELKLEVWDSPNSAGIVIDAVRLAKLALNNGLSGALEAPSAYLMKSPPKQIRDDEAHEQSERFIVKNAVSRKKAAAKA
;
A
#
# COMPACT_ATOMS: atom_id res chain seq x y z
N GLY A 1 29.13 -14.11 -11.61
CA GLY A 1 28.72 -15.49 -11.26
C GLY A 1 27.48 -15.84 -12.04
N GLN A 2 27.08 -17.11 -12.06
CA GLN A 2 25.72 -17.48 -12.48
C GLN A 2 24.73 -16.98 -11.42
N THR A 3 23.50 -16.68 -11.84
CA THR A 3 22.39 -16.38 -10.93
C THR A 3 21.89 -17.67 -10.28
N ASP A 4 21.40 -17.60 -9.05
CA ASP A 4 20.76 -18.74 -8.40
C ASP A 4 19.45 -19.16 -9.09
N ASP A 5 19.09 -20.44 -8.95
CA ASP A 5 17.81 -20.99 -9.39
C ASP A 5 16.70 -20.65 -8.38
N VAL A 6 16.10 -19.48 -8.53
CA VAL A 6 15.04 -18.98 -7.64
C VAL A 6 13.83 -19.92 -7.65
N VAL A 7 13.45 -20.47 -8.82
CA VAL A 7 12.31 -21.38 -8.96
C VAL A 7 12.57 -22.67 -8.19
N GLY A 8 13.76 -23.25 -8.34
CA GLY A 8 14.19 -24.44 -7.61
C GLY A 8 14.21 -24.22 -6.11
N ILE A 9 14.72 -23.07 -5.64
CA ILE A 9 14.74 -22.71 -4.22
C ILE A 9 13.31 -22.65 -3.67
N LEU A 10 12.41 -21.90 -4.31
CA LEU A 10 11.02 -21.74 -3.85
C LEU A 10 10.27 -23.07 -3.75
N LYS A 11 10.48 -23.96 -4.73
CA LYS A 11 9.91 -25.32 -4.72
C LYS A 11 10.51 -26.18 -3.61
N ALA A 12 11.83 -26.15 -3.43
CA ALA A 12 12.53 -26.96 -2.44
C ALA A 12 12.17 -26.57 -1.00
N THR A 13 11.93 -25.28 -0.73
CA THR A 13 11.53 -24.80 0.59
C THR A 13 10.04 -24.95 0.88
N GLY A 14 9.23 -25.35 -0.11
CA GLY A 14 7.77 -25.43 0.02
C GLY A 14 7.16 -24.05 0.29
N THR A 15 7.69 -23.00 -0.33
CA THR A 15 7.24 -21.62 -0.10
C THR A 15 5.82 -21.42 -0.64
N ASP A 16 4.94 -20.88 0.19
CA ASP A 16 3.56 -20.57 -0.21
C ASP A 16 3.35 -19.12 -0.67
N VAL A 17 4.08 -18.18 -0.06
CA VAL A 17 3.93 -16.74 -0.31
C VAL A 17 5.31 -16.09 -0.31
N VAL A 18 5.61 -15.30 -1.35
CA VAL A 18 6.79 -14.43 -1.41
C VAL A 18 6.38 -12.99 -1.12
N VAL A 19 7.14 -12.32 -0.27
CA VAL A 19 6.95 -10.88 0.05
C VAL A 19 8.03 -10.07 -0.65
N ASN A 20 7.64 -9.14 -1.52
CA ASN A 20 8.57 -8.27 -2.23
C ASN A 20 8.84 -6.99 -1.43
N TYR A 21 10.06 -6.87 -0.90
CA TYR A 21 10.62 -5.68 -0.23
C TYR A 21 11.90 -5.18 -0.91
N LEU A 22 12.01 -5.34 -2.23
CA LEU A 22 13.14 -4.76 -2.96
C LEU A 22 13.26 -3.24 -2.73
N PRO A 23 14.39 -2.59 -3.01
CA PRO A 23 14.48 -1.13 -2.90
C PRO A 23 13.60 -0.39 -3.92
N VAL A 24 13.14 0.82 -3.57
CA VAL A 24 12.36 1.66 -4.50
C VAL A 24 13.19 2.00 -5.74
N GLY A 25 12.61 1.81 -6.92
CA GLY A 25 13.28 1.94 -8.22
C GLY A 25 13.72 0.61 -8.85
N SER A 26 13.60 -0.51 -8.13
CA SER A 26 13.93 -1.85 -8.63
C SER A 26 12.81 -2.46 -9.51
N GLU A 27 12.37 -1.74 -10.54
CA GLU A 27 11.25 -2.17 -11.41
C GLU A 27 11.59 -3.44 -12.22
N ALA A 28 12.72 -3.45 -12.93
CA ALA A 28 13.15 -4.59 -13.72
C ALA A 28 13.35 -5.84 -12.86
N ALA A 29 13.95 -5.67 -11.67
CA ALA A 29 14.13 -6.75 -10.71
C ALA A 29 12.78 -7.25 -10.17
N THR A 30 11.85 -6.35 -9.84
CA THR A 30 10.51 -6.73 -9.38
C THR A 30 9.80 -7.58 -10.43
N LYS A 31 9.76 -7.12 -11.68
CA LYS A 31 9.15 -7.86 -12.80
C LYS A 31 9.83 -9.21 -13.02
N TRP A 32 11.17 -9.26 -12.97
CA TRP A 32 11.92 -10.51 -13.10
C TRP A 32 11.60 -11.51 -11.97
N TYR A 33 11.59 -11.07 -10.71
CA TYR A 33 11.21 -11.94 -9.58
C TYR A 33 9.74 -12.39 -9.68
N THR A 34 8.83 -11.52 -10.13
CA THR A 34 7.43 -11.89 -10.37
C THR A 34 7.31 -13.06 -11.35
N GLU A 35 8.09 -13.05 -12.45
CA GLU A 35 8.15 -14.17 -13.39
C GLU A 35 8.58 -15.48 -12.72
N GLN A 36 9.63 -15.44 -11.89
CA GLN A 36 10.12 -16.63 -11.18
C GLN A 36 9.10 -17.16 -10.16
N ILE A 37 8.39 -16.25 -9.48
CA ILE A 37 7.34 -16.59 -8.52
C ILE A 37 6.16 -17.29 -9.22
N LEU A 38 5.75 -16.77 -10.38
CA LEU A 38 4.70 -17.37 -11.20
C LEU A 38 5.10 -18.77 -11.68
N GLU A 39 6.33 -18.95 -12.17
CA GLU A 39 6.85 -20.26 -12.60
C GLU A 39 6.96 -21.26 -11.44
N ALA A 40 7.22 -20.76 -10.22
CA ALA A 40 7.22 -21.57 -9.02
C ALA A 40 5.82 -21.96 -8.53
N GLY A 41 4.76 -21.31 -9.01
CA GLY A 41 3.39 -21.52 -8.54
C GLY A 41 3.18 -21.02 -7.12
N VAL A 42 3.76 -19.87 -6.79
CA VAL A 42 3.74 -19.28 -5.43
C VAL A 42 2.96 -17.97 -5.42
N ALA A 43 2.25 -17.68 -4.33
CA ALA A 43 1.54 -16.40 -4.17
C ALA A 43 2.51 -15.24 -3.95
N MET A 44 2.09 -14.01 -4.24
CA MET A 44 2.92 -12.82 -4.06
C MET A 44 2.23 -11.74 -3.22
N VAL A 45 2.98 -11.11 -2.31
CA VAL A 45 2.62 -9.84 -1.66
C VAL A 45 3.60 -8.77 -2.14
N ASN A 46 3.13 -7.84 -2.95
CA ASN A 46 3.96 -6.77 -3.50
C ASN A 46 3.91 -5.52 -2.62
N CYS A 47 4.92 -5.33 -1.76
CA CYS A 47 4.99 -4.16 -0.89
C CYS A 47 5.53 -2.91 -1.61
N MET A 48 5.92 -3.04 -2.88
CA MET A 48 6.62 -2.01 -3.64
C MET A 48 5.68 -1.17 -4.50
N PRO A 49 6.01 0.12 -4.74
CA PRO A 49 5.31 0.99 -5.69
C PRO A 49 5.68 0.69 -7.16
N VAL A 50 5.78 -0.60 -7.51
CA VAL A 50 5.88 -1.09 -8.88
C VAL A 50 4.55 -1.74 -9.19
N PHE A 51 3.88 -1.32 -10.26
CA PHE A 51 2.56 -1.82 -10.57
C PHE A 51 2.65 -3.24 -11.13
N ILE A 52 2.09 -4.19 -10.38
CA ILE A 52 1.96 -5.61 -10.73
C ILE A 52 0.49 -5.98 -10.52
N ALA A 53 0.00 -5.98 -9.28
CA ALA A 53 -1.38 -6.37 -9.00
C ALA A 53 -2.39 -5.46 -9.70
N ARG A 54 -2.08 -4.17 -9.89
CA ARG A 54 -2.97 -3.21 -10.56
C ARG A 54 -2.99 -3.33 -12.09
N GLU A 55 -1.96 -3.91 -12.70
CA GLU A 55 -1.84 -3.95 -14.16
C GLU A 55 -2.56 -5.18 -14.76
N PRO A 56 -3.43 -5.01 -15.77
CA PRO A 56 -4.17 -6.11 -16.39
C PRO A 56 -3.29 -7.23 -16.94
N TYR A 57 -2.10 -6.89 -17.45
CA TYR A 57 -1.13 -7.87 -17.95
C TYR A 57 -0.73 -8.88 -16.86
N TRP A 58 -0.34 -8.37 -15.70
CA TRP A 58 0.09 -9.20 -14.58
C TRP A 58 -1.08 -9.92 -13.92
N GLN A 59 -2.23 -9.27 -13.77
CA GLN A 59 -3.44 -9.91 -13.25
C GLN A 59 -3.75 -11.21 -13.99
N LYS A 60 -3.78 -11.15 -15.32
CA LYS A 60 -4.01 -12.32 -16.16
C LYS A 60 -2.96 -13.42 -15.94
N ARG A 61 -1.70 -13.04 -15.77
CA ARG A 61 -0.60 -14.00 -15.53
C ARG A 61 -0.75 -14.74 -14.19
N PHE A 62 -1.18 -14.03 -13.15
CA PHE A 62 -1.49 -14.64 -11.84
C PHE A 62 -2.72 -15.55 -11.91
N GLU A 63 -3.74 -15.15 -12.69
CA GLU A 63 -4.91 -16.00 -12.96
C GLU A 63 -4.53 -17.29 -13.70
N ASP A 64 -3.76 -17.17 -14.80
CA ASP A 64 -3.29 -18.28 -15.64
C ASP A 64 -2.40 -19.26 -14.85
N ALA A 65 -1.55 -18.73 -13.95
CA ALA A 65 -0.70 -19.53 -13.06
C ALA A 65 -1.47 -20.14 -11.86
N GLY A 66 -2.74 -19.77 -11.66
CA GLY A 66 -3.57 -20.30 -10.58
C GLY A 66 -3.16 -19.83 -9.18
N VAL A 67 -2.48 -18.68 -9.06
CA VAL A 67 -1.96 -18.17 -7.79
C VAL A 67 -2.40 -16.73 -7.51
N PRO A 68 -2.59 -16.36 -6.22
CA PRO A 68 -3.06 -15.03 -5.86
C PRO A 68 -1.93 -14.00 -5.72
N ILE A 69 -2.27 -12.73 -5.92
CA ILE A 69 -1.44 -11.58 -5.59
C ILE A 69 -2.20 -10.56 -4.74
N ILE A 70 -1.51 -9.96 -3.77
CA ILE A 70 -1.93 -8.73 -3.09
C ILE A 70 -0.90 -7.64 -3.39
N GLY A 71 -1.36 -6.49 -3.88
CA GLY A 71 -0.51 -5.35 -4.25
C GLY A 71 -1.33 -4.15 -4.73
N ASP A 72 -0.73 -2.98 -4.96
CA ASP A 72 0.69 -2.66 -4.86
C ASP A 72 0.95 -1.50 -3.86
N ASP A 73 2.18 -1.42 -3.35
CA ASP A 73 2.65 -0.43 -2.35
C ASP A 73 1.95 -0.57 -0.98
N ILE A 74 2.60 -1.23 -0.02
CA ILE A 74 1.98 -1.54 1.29
C ILE A 74 1.57 -0.30 2.08
N LYS A 75 0.40 -0.34 2.72
CA LYS A 75 -0.01 0.68 3.70
C LYS A 75 0.74 0.51 5.03
N SER A 76 0.72 1.57 5.81
CA SER A 76 1.10 1.54 7.22
C SER A 76 -0.17 1.55 8.08
N GLN A 77 -0.11 1.02 9.32
CA GLN A 77 -1.25 1.05 10.25
C GLN A 77 -1.75 2.48 10.46
N VAL A 78 -0.86 3.38 10.88
CA VAL A 78 -1.14 4.82 10.99
C VAL A 78 -0.01 5.59 10.35
N GLY A 79 -0.19 5.94 9.08
CA GLY A 79 0.74 6.76 8.31
C GLY A 79 0.25 8.18 8.12
N ALA A 80 1.14 9.02 7.58
CA ALA A 80 0.81 10.40 7.23
C ALA A 80 -0.35 10.49 6.23
N THR A 81 -0.34 9.66 5.18
CA THR A 81 -1.37 9.66 4.13
C THR A 81 -2.76 9.32 4.65
N ILE A 82 -2.92 8.26 5.47
CA ILE A 82 -4.23 7.89 6.03
C ILE A 82 -4.71 8.93 7.05
N THR A 83 -3.81 9.46 7.88
CA THR A 83 -4.14 10.54 8.84
C THR A 83 -4.66 11.77 8.10
N HIS A 84 -3.94 12.20 7.06
CA HIS A 84 -4.34 13.34 6.24
C HIS A 84 -5.69 13.08 5.56
N ARG A 85 -5.87 11.91 4.96
CA ARG A 85 -7.13 11.51 4.31
C ARG A 85 -8.33 11.60 5.25
N VAL A 86 -8.22 11.03 6.46
CA VAL A 86 -9.29 11.05 7.47
C VAL A 86 -9.64 12.47 7.89
N LEU A 87 -8.63 13.33 8.09
CA LEU A 87 -8.85 14.74 8.43
C LEU A 87 -9.49 15.51 7.27
N THR A 88 -9.06 15.27 6.03
CA THR A 88 -9.67 15.86 4.83
C THR A 88 -11.14 15.46 4.70
N THR A 89 -11.46 14.18 4.92
CA THR A 89 -12.85 13.71 4.94
C THR A 89 -13.65 14.37 6.06
N LEU A 90 -13.08 14.50 7.26
CA LEU A 90 -13.73 15.20 8.37
C LEU A 90 -14.05 16.67 8.03
N PHE A 91 -13.16 17.38 7.31
CA PHE A 91 -13.45 18.74 6.85
C PHE A 91 -14.67 18.75 5.94
N GLY A 92 -14.68 17.90 4.90
CA GLY A 92 -15.81 17.78 3.97
C GLY A 92 -17.12 17.39 4.65
N ASP A 93 -17.11 16.35 5.48
CA ASP A 93 -18.28 15.83 6.22
C ASP A 93 -18.89 16.86 7.19
N ARG A 94 -18.11 17.84 7.63
CA ARG A 94 -18.55 18.93 8.52
C ARG A 94 -18.82 20.25 7.79
N GLY A 95 -18.77 20.26 6.45
CA GLY A 95 -19.02 21.44 5.64
C GLY A 95 -17.92 22.50 5.72
N VAL A 96 -16.69 22.11 6.06
CA VAL A 96 -15.51 22.98 6.04
C VAL A 96 -14.85 22.84 4.67
N HIS A 97 -14.76 23.93 3.92
CA HIS A 97 -14.07 23.96 2.64
C HIS A 97 -12.55 23.94 2.90
N LEU A 98 -11.82 22.99 2.34
CA LEU A 98 -10.36 22.96 2.41
C LEU A 98 -9.78 23.86 1.31
N ASP A 99 -9.08 24.92 1.70
CA ASP A 99 -8.48 25.90 0.80
C ASP A 99 -7.07 25.50 0.36
N ARG A 100 -6.25 25.04 1.32
CA ARG A 100 -4.84 24.67 1.11
C ARG A 100 -4.43 23.53 2.03
N THR A 101 -3.49 22.72 1.56
CA THR A 101 -2.89 21.68 2.41
C THR A 101 -1.43 21.39 2.08
N MET A 102 -0.68 21.03 3.12
CA MET A 102 0.71 20.63 3.07
C MET A 102 0.93 19.36 3.90
N GLN A 103 1.74 18.44 3.38
CA GLN A 103 2.26 17.28 4.10
C GLN A 103 3.74 17.10 3.78
N LEU A 104 4.59 17.44 4.76
CA LEU A 104 6.03 17.25 4.71
C LEU A 104 6.40 15.96 5.43
N ASN A 105 7.24 15.12 4.84
CA ASN A 105 7.69 13.87 5.45
C ASN A 105 9.22 13.84 5.52
N VAL A 106 9.79 13.59 6.70
CA VAL A 106 11.24 13.40 6.90
C VAL A 106 11.52 12.07 7.58
N GLY A 107 12.65 11.44 7.23
CA GLY A 107 13.04 10.13 7.76
C GLY A 107 14.54 9.87 7.60
N GLY A 108 15.05 8.82 8.25
CA GLY A 108 16.50 8.53 8.33
C GLY A 108 16.93 7.17 7.78
N ASN A 109 16.01 6.38 7.20
CA ASN A 109 16.32 5.05 6.68
C ASN A 109 16.72 5.07 5.19
N SER A 110 17.12 3.92 4.67
CA SER A 110 17.55 3.76 3.28
C SER A 110 16.42 4.04 2.28
N ASP A 111 15.15 3.81 2.64
CA ASP A 111 14.01 4.17 1.78
C ASP A 111 13.96 5.70 1.57
N PHE A 112 14.06 6.48 2.66
CA PHE A 112 14.11 7.94 2.56
C PHE A 112 15.35 8.44 1.81
N ARG A 113 16.51 7.79 1.98
CA ARG A 113 17.72 8.14 1.23
C ARG A 113 17.53 7.91 -0.27
N ASN A 114 16.94 6.78 -0.66
CA ASN A 114 16.63 6.48 -2.07
C ASN A 114 15.61 7.46 -2.65
N MET A 115 14.76 8.05 -1.81
CA MET A 115 13.74 9.03 -2.22
C MET A 115 14.29 10.45 -2.42
N LEU A 116 15.55 10.74 -2.07
CA LEU A 116 16.17 12.04 -2.41
C LEU A 116 16.51 12.18 -3.90
N GLU A 117 16.58 11.06 -4.65
CA GLU A 117 16.76 11.08 -6.11
C GLU A 117 15.50 11.64 -6.78
N ARG A 118 15.58 12.89 -7.26
CA ARG A 118 14.45 13.66 -7.78
C ARG A 118 13.71 12.98 -8.95
N GLU A 119 14.41 12.22 -9.80
CA GLU A 119 13.80 11.50 -10.91
C GLU A 119 12.81 10.41 -10.45
N ARG A 120 12.97 9.87 -9.23
CA ARG A 120 12.10 8.84 -8.65
C ARG A 120 10.89 9.41 -7.90
N LEU A 121 10.77 10.74 -7.81
CA LEU A 121 9.75 11.40 -6.98
C LEU A 121 8.43 11.68 -7.70
N GLU A 122 8.44 11.82 -9.03
CA GLU A 122 7.25 12.24 -9.78
C GLU A 122 6.06 11.29 -9.59
N SER A 123 6.29 9.98 -9.75
CA SER A 123 5.24 8.98 -9.59
C SER A 123 4.67 8.93 -8.16
N LYS A 124 5.52 9.05 -7.13
CA LYS A 124 5.10 9.08 -5.72
C LYS A 124 4.44 10.39 -5.31
N LYS A 125 4.85 11.53 -5.90
CA LYS A 125 4.20 12.82 -5.66
C LYS A 125 2.78 12.78 -6.21
N ILE A 126 2.60 12.31 -7.44
CA ILE A 126 1.29 12.13 -8.06
C ILE A 126 0.41 11.19 -7.23
N SER A 127 0.92 10.01 -6.83
CA SER A 127 0.11 9.04 -6.07
C SER A 127 -0.31 9.56 -4.70
N LYS A 128 0.56 10.28 -3.98
CA LYS A 128 0.25 10.84 -2.66
C LYS A 128 -0.66 12.06 -2.74
N THR A 129 -0.47 12.94 -3.72
CA THR A 129 -1.38 14.07 -3.98
C THR A 129 -2.78 13.53 -4.28
N ASN A 130 -2.89 12.58 -5.22
CA ASN A 130 -4.16 11.98 -5.59
C ASN A 130 -4.85 11.28 -4.40
N ALA A 131 -4.09 10.65 -3.50
CA ALA A 131 -4.65 9.97 -2.33
C ALA A 131 -5.34 10.91 -1.31
N VAL A 132 -5.05 12.22 -1.37
CA VAL A 132 -5.68 13.26 -0.54
C VAL A 132 -6.76 13.99 -1.34
N THR A 133 -6.44 14.43 -2.56
CA THR A 133 -7.39 15.19 -3.39
C THR A 133 -8.58 14.35 -3.85
N SER A 134 -8.45 13.03 -3.95
CA SER A 134 -9.58 12.14 -4.27
C SER A 134 -10.68 12.11 -3.20
N MET A 135 -10.44 12.67 -2.01
CA MET A 135 -11.45 12.77 -0.96
C MET A 135 -12.30 14.03 -1.07
N LEU A 136 -11.89 14.99 -1.91
CA LEU A 136 -12.63 16.23 -2.16
C LEU A 136 -13.58 16.00 -3.33
N ASP A 137 -14.76 16.61 -3.28
CA ASP A 137 -15.75 16.63 -4.35
C ASP A 137 -15.53 17.81 -5.34
N TYR A 138 -14.44 18.55 -5.16
CA TYR A 138 -14.02 19.68 -6.00
C TYR A 138 -12.51 19.66 -6.28
N ASP A 139 -12.09 20.41 -7.29
CA ASP A 139 -10.68 20.66 -7.57
C ASP A 139 -10.16 21.81 -6.69
N ILE A 140 -9.27 21.48 -5.75
CA ILE A 140 -8.59 22.44 -4.87
C ILE A 140 -7.50 23.24 -5.59
N GLY A 141 -7.08 22.81 -6.80
CA GLY A 141 -6.00 23.43 -7.57
C GLY A 141 -4.62 22.91 -7.16
N ALA A 142 -3.78 22.62 -8.15
CA ALA A 142 -2.47 21.99 -7.94
C ALA A 142 -1.52 22.82 -7.06
N ASP A 143 -1.58 24.14 -7.13
CA ASP A 143 -0.72 25.05 -6.36
C ASP A 143 -1.12 25.13 -4.87
N ASN A 144 -2.31 24.64 -4.51
CA ASN A 144 -2.80 24.63 -3.14
C ASN A 144 -2.49 23.32 -2.39
N VAL A 145 -1.79 22.38 -3.04
CA VAL A 145 -1.49 21.06 -2.47
C VAL A 145 0.01 20.76 -2.55
N HIS A 146 0.64 20.59 -1.38
CA HIS A 146 2.05 20.20 -1.31
C HIS A 146 2.22 18.90 -0.52
N VAL A 147 2.37 17.76 -1.20
CA VAL A 147 2.53 16.44 -0.56
C VAL A 147 3.74 15.72 -1.13
N GLY A 148 4.67 15.31 -0.26
CA GLY A 148 5.85 14.58 -0.73
C GLY A 148 6.84 14.23 0.38
N PRO A 149 7.85 13.40 0.07
CA PRO A 149 9.06 13.37 0.90
C PRO A 149 9.75 14.74 0.85
N SER A 150 10.27 15.16 2.00
CA SER A 150 10.82 16.50 2.17
C SER A 150 12.32 16.46 2.37
N ASP A 151 12.82 15.60 3.27
CA ASP A 151 14.25 15.56 3.58
C ASP A 151 14.68 14.24 4.23
N PHE A 152 16.00 14.02 4.26
CA PHE A 152 16.66 12.92 4.95
C PHE A 152 17.37 13.43 6.20
N VAL A 153 16.98 12.90 7.36
CA VAL A 153 17.55 13.27 8.65
C VAL A 153 18.21 12.04 9.28
N PRO A 154 19.55 11.90 9.20
CA PRO A 154 20.24 10.65 9.52
C PRO A 154 19.92 10.08 10.91
N TRP A 155 19.81 10.95 11.92
CA TRP A 155 19.59 10.53 13.31
C TRP A 155 18.16 10.06 13.60
N LEU A 156 17.22 10.24 12.66
CA LEU A 156 15.89 9.64 12.77
C LEU A 156 15.95 8.11 12.64
N SER A 157 16.97 7.56 11.98
CA SER A 157 17.05 6.13 11.69
C SER A 157 15.74 5.66 11.03
N ASP A 158 15.09 4.62 11.51
CA ASP A 158 13.80 4.13 10.98
C ASP A 158 12.57 4.96 11.42
N ARG A 159 12.78 6.02 12.23
CA ARG A 159 11.68 6.95 12.51
C ARG A 159 11.36 7.81 11.30
N LYS A 160 10.08 8.14 11.20
CA LYS A 160 9.50 9.02 10.21
C LYS A 160 8.63 10.04 10.91
N TRP A 161 8.84 11.29 10.55
CA TRP A 161 8.02 12.40 10.99
C TRP A 161 7.24 12.95 9.82
N ALA A 162 5.97 13.24 10.06
CA ALA A 162 5.14 13.96 9.12
C ALA A 162 4.57 15.23 9.77
N TYR A 163 4.66 16.34 9.04
CA TYR A 163 4.07 17.61 9.40
C TYR A 163 2.96 17.90 8.42
N ILE A 164 1.74 17.95 8.91
CA ILE A 164 0.53 18.19 8.12
C ILE A 164 -0.03 19.54 8.52
N ARG A 165 -0.35 20.38 7.53
CA ARG A 165 -1.05 21.63 7.69
C ARG A 165 -2.24 21.66 6.75
N MET A 166 -3.40 21.98 7.28
CA MET A 166 -4.64 22.13 6.52
C MET A 166 -5.24 23.49 6.86
N GLU A 167 -5.58 24.27 5.83
CA GLU A 167 -6.23 25.57 5.95
C GLU A 167 -7.56 25.48 5.23
N GLY A 168 -8.64 25.82 5.93
CA GLY A 168 -9.97 25.80 5.38
C GLY A 168 -10.82 26.99 5.82
N SER A 169 -11.97 27.12 5.17
CA SER A 169 -12.97 28.14 5.39
C SER A 169 -14.23 27.48 5.95
N SER A 170 -14.65 27.95 7.12
CA SER A 170 -15.81 27.43 7.86
C SER A 170 -17.02 28.37 7.73
N PHE A 171 -18.02 28.22 8.59
CA PHE A 171 -19.23 29.05 8.55
C PHE A 171 -18.91 30.55 8.55
N GLY A 172 -19.47 31.29 7.59
CA GLY A 172 -19.25 32.72 7.43
C GLY A 172 -17.85 33.07 6.90
N ASP A 173 -17.23 32.17 6.14
CA ASP A 173 -15.88 32.29 5.58
C ASP A 173 -14.80 32.53 6.65
N VAL A 174 -15.07 32.04 7.87
CA VAL A 174 -14.14 32.17 9.00
C VAL A 174 -13.03 31.13 8.85
N PRO A 175 -11.75 31.53 8.90
CA PRO A 175 -10.63 30.59 8.77
C PRO A 175 -10.61 29.53 9.86
N LEU A 176 -10.40 28.28 9.46
CA LEU A 176 -10.16 27.12 10.32
C LEU A 176 -8.86 26.45 9.88
N ASN A 177 -7.88 26.41 10.79
CA ASN A 177 -6.58 25.83 10.51
C ASN A 177 -6.32 24.63 11.41
N LEU A 178 -5.71 23.58 10.85
CA LEU A 178 -5.22 22.42 11.58
C LEU A 178 -3.74 22.24 11.27
N GLU A 179 -2.94 22.04 12.31
CA GLU A 179 -1.54 21.64 12.19
C GLU A 179 -1.28 20.43 13.06
N LEU A 180 -0.63 19.41 12.50
CA LEU A 180 -0.39 18.13 13.14
C LEU A 180 1.02 17.65 12.85
N LYS A 181 1.69 17.17 13.91
CA LYS A 181 2.92 16.38 13.81
C LYS A 181 2.61 14.92 14.14
N LEU A 182 2.99 14.01 13.24
CA LEU A 182 2.93 12.57 13.45
C LEU A 182 4.35 12.02 13.53
N GLU A 183 4.63 11.23 14.56
CA GLU A 183 5.89 10.49 14.70
C GLU A 183 5.61 8.99 14.73
N VAL A 184 6.28 8.24 13.86
CA VAL A 184 6.16 6.77 13.79
C VAL A 184 7.51 6.12 13.53
N TRP A 185 7.59 4.83 13.81
CA TRP A 185 8.64 3.96 13.28
C TRP A 185 8.15 3.35 11.96
N ASP A 186 8.79 3.65 10.84
CA ASP A 186 8.23 3.39 9.50
C ASP A 186 8.13 1.89 9.19
N SER A 187 9.17 1.11 9.51
CA SER A 187 9.20 -0.32 9.20
C SER A 187 8.19 -1.13 10.03
N PRO A 188 8.16 -1.03 11.38
CA PRO A 188 7.16 -1.73 12.20
C PRO A 188 5.71 -1.36 11.85
N ASN A 189 5.48 -0.11 11.40
CA ASN A 189 4.16 0.40 11.05
C ASN A 189 3.56 -0.30 9.81
N SER A 190 4.38 -0.98 8.99
CA SER A 190 3.88 -1.83 7.89
C SER A 190 3.86 -3.33 8.22
N ALA A 191 4.63 -3.78 9.22
CA ALA A 191 4.81 -5.20 9.53
C ALA A 191 3.48 -5.90 9.87
N GLY A 192 2.61 -5.25 10.66
CA GLY A 192 1.29 -5.79 10.97
C GLY A 192 0.41 -5.98 9.73
N ILE A 193 0.45 -5.03 8.80
CA ILE A 193 -0.31 -5.08 7.53
C ILE A 193 0.21 -6.21 6.64
N VAL A 194 1.52 -6.43 6.61
CA VAL A 194 2.12 -7.53 5.83
C VAL A 194 1.79 -8.90 6.41
N ILE A 195 1.73 -9.04 7.74
CA ILE A 195 1.27 -10.29 8.36
C ILE A 195 -0.13 -10.66 7.84
N ASP A 196 -1.05 -9.69 7.80
CA ASP A 196 -2.40 -9.95 7.30
C ASP A 196 -2.42 -10.21 5.80
N ALA A 197 -1.62 -9.48 5.00
CA ALA A 197 -1.49 -9.74 3.57
C ALA A 197 -1.00 -11.18 3.28
N VAL A 198 0.04 -11.65 3.98
CA VAL A 198 0.55 -13.01 3.81
C VAL A 198 -0.51 -14.05 4.17
N ARG A 199 -1.24 -13.84 5.28
CA ARG A 199 -2.31 -14.75 5.72
C ARG A 199 -3.48 -14.80 4.74
N LEU A 200 -3.88 -13.65 4.19
CA LEU A 200 -4.95 -13.56 3.18
C LEU A 200 -4.54 -14.18 1.85
N ALA A 201 -3.30 -13.96 1.40
CA ALA A 201 -2.76 -14.62 0.21
C ALA A 201 -2.72 -16.14 0.40
N LYS A 202 -2.29 -16.62 1.57
CA LYS A 202 -2.31 -18.05 1.89
C LYS A 202 -3.74 -18.61 1.97
N LEU A 203 -4.69 -17.85 2.52
CA LEU A 203 -6.10 -18.23 2.58
C LEU A 203 -6.70 -18.38 1.18
N ALA A 204 -6.39 -17.45 0.27
CA ALA A 204 -6.77 -17.51 -1.14
C ALA A 204 -6.19 -18.76 -1.81
N LEU A 205 -4.88 -18.97 -1.66
CA LEU A 205 -4.16 -20.11 -2.22
C LEU A 205 -4.77 -21.45 -1.74
N ASN A 206 -5.08 -21.58 -0.45
CA ASN A 206 -5.71 -22.77 0.12
C ASN A 206 -7.12 -23.05 -0.43
N ASN A 207 -7.79 -22.04 -0.97
CA ASN A 207 -9.13 -22.16 -1.57
C ASN A 207 -9.09 -22.16 -3.11
N GLY A 208 -7.90 -22.25 -3.72
CA GLY A 208 -7.75 -22.26 -5.18
C GLY A 208 -8.15 -20.95 -5.85
N LEU A 209 -8.08 -19.82 -5.14
CA LEU A 209 -8.31 -18.50 -5.70
C LEU A 209 -7.02 -17.97 -6.32
N SER A 210 -7.13 -17.32 -7.48
CA SER A 210 -6.02 -16.77 -8.24
C SER A 210 -6.28 -15.32 -8.65
N GLY A 211 -5.26 -14.67 -9.22
CA GLY A 211 -5.34 -13.27 -9.63
C GLY A 211 -5.22 -12.28 -8.47
N ALA A 212 -5.49 -11.00 -8.75
CA ALA A 212 -5.39 -9.96 -7.74
C ALA A 212 -6.58 -10.03 -6.76
N LEU A 213 -6.29 -10.10 -5.46
CA LEU A 213 -7.32 -10.09 -4.43
C LEU A 213 -7.80 -8.64 -4.22
N GLU A 214 -8.83 -8.22 -4.95
CA GLU A 214 -9.28 -6.81 -5.00
C GLU A 214 -9.54 -6.21 -3.61
N ALA A 215 -10.39 -6.83 -2.80
CA ALA A 215 -10.76 -6.30 -1.48
C ALA A 215 -9.57 -6.27 -0.49
N PRO A 216 -8.82 -7.37 -0.28
CA PRO A 216 -7.58 -7.33 0.50
C PRO A 216 -6.57 -6.29 0.00
N SER A 217 -6.40 -6.16 -1.32
CA SER A 217 -5.49 -5.18 -1.89
C SER A 217 -5.96 -3.76 -1.60
N ALA A 218 -7.25 -3.46 -1.79
CA ALA A 218 -7.79 -2.12 -1.51
C ALA A 218 -7.63 -1.73 -0.04
N TYR A 219 -7.78 -2.70 0.88
CA TYR A 219 -7.63 -2.43 2.30
C TYR A 219 -6.16 -2.28 2.72
N LEU A 220 -5.25 -3.13 2.22
CA LEU A 220 -3.87 -3.24 2.71
C LEU A 220 -2.83 -2.46 1.87
N MET A 221 -3.17 -2.06 0.64
CA MET A 221 -2.24 -1.49 -0.34
C MET A 221 -2.68 -0.09 -0.79
N LYS A 222 -1.73 0.79 -1.09
CA LYS A 222 -1.98 2.19 -1.51
C LYS A 222 -2.45 2.27 -2.97
N SER A 223 -1.99 1.35 -3.80
CA SER A 223 -2.27 1.30 -5.25
C SER A 223 -2.92 -0.02 -5.64
N PRO A 224 -4.14 -0.32 -5.14
CA PRO A 224 -4.86 -1.54 -5.49
C PRO A 224 -5.33 -1.56 -6.96
N PRO A 225 -5.76 -2.72 -7.49
CA PRO A 225 -6.45 -2.83 -8.77
C PRO A 225 -7.64 -1.88 -8.90
N LYS A 226 -8.42 -1.79 -7.83
CA LYS A 226 -9.61 -0.97 -7.70
C LYS A 226 -9.54 -0.18 -6.40
N GLN A 227 -9.68 1.15 -6.50
CA GLN A 227 -9.77 2.00 -5.32
C GLN A 227 -11.16 1.84 -4.68
N ILE A 228 -11.18 1.56 -3.38
CA ILE A 228 -12.37 1.38 -2.55
C ILE A 228 -12.14 2.19 -1.27
N ARG A 229 -13.20 2.79 -0.72
CA ARG A 229 -13.09 3.51 0.57
C ARG A 229 -12.61 2.55 1.65
N ASP A 230 -11.80 3.04 2.60
CA ASP A 230 -11.10 2.17 3.55
C ASP A 230 -12.06 1.36 4.45
N ASP A 231 -13.21 1.93 4.82
CA ASP A 231 -14.28 1.28 5.59
C ASP A 231 -14.96 0.14 4.81
N GLU A 232 -15.33 0.40 3.56
CA GLU A 232 -15.90 -0.60 2.67
C GLU A 232 -14.87 -1.70 2.34
N ALA A 233 -13.61 -1.33 2.08
CA ALA A 233 -12.54 -2.28 1.80
C ALA A 233 -12.26 -3.20 3.00
N HIS A 234 -12.35 -2.67 4.22
CA HIS A 234 -12.29 -3.45 5.46
C HIS A 234 -13.43 -4.47 5.52
N GLU A 235 -14.69 -4.02 5.36
CA GLU A 235 -15.84 -4.93 5.39
C GLU A 235 -15.76 -6.01 4.31
N GLN A 236 -15.36 -5.66 3.09
CA GLN A 236 -15.20 -6.62 2.00
C GLN A 236 -14.08 -7.63 2.31
N SER A 237 -12.99 -7.19 2.96
CA SER A 237 -11.90 -8.07 3.41
C SER A 237 -12.36 -9.02 4.51
N GLU A 238 -13.15 -8.56 5.47
CA GLU A 238 -13.77 -9.41 6.51
C GLU A 238 -14.72 -10.44 5.90
N ARG A 239 -15.56 -10.03 4.94
CA ARG A 239 -16.43 -10.97 4.19
C ARG A 239 -15.61 -11.99 3.41
N PHE A 240 -14.48 -11.58 2.82
CA PHE A 240 -13.55 -12.48 2.15
C PHE A 240 -12.98 -13.52 3.13
N ILE A 241 -12.59 -13.12 4.34
CA ILE A 241 -12.09 -14.03 5.39
C ILE A 241 -13.18 -15.04 5.76
N VAL A 242 -14.39 -14.57 6.09
CA VAL A 242 -15.50 -15.44 6.51
C VAL A 242 -15.88 -16.43 5.41
N LYS A 243 -15.96 -15.98 4.16
CA LYS A 243 -16.31 -16.84 3.01
C LYS A 243 -15.29 -17.96 2.77
N ASN A 244 -14.01 -17.68 2.99
CA ASN A 244 -12.90 -18.60 2.69
C ASN A 244 -12.37 -19.32 3.92
N ALA A 245 -12.94 -19.06 5.10
CA ALA A 245 -12.57 -19.71 6.34
C ALA A 245 -12.72 -21.24 6.23
N VAL A 246 -11.76 -21.95 6.81
CA VAL A 246 -11.77 -23.42 6.81
C VAL A 246 -13.02 -23.91 7.57
N SER A 247 -13.94 -24.57 6.86
CA SER A 247 -15.02 -25.32 7.51
C SER A 247 -14.41 -26.33 8.49
N ARG A 248 -14.85 -26.32 9.77
CA ARG A 248 -14.38 -27.27 10.80
C ARG A 248 -14.44 -28.74 10.34
N LYS A 249 -15.33 -29.10 9.40
CA LYS A 249 -15.40 -30.46 8.83
C LYS A 249 -14.24 -30.81 7.89
N LYS A 250 -13.67 -29.84 7.15
CA LYS A 250 -12.51 -30.06 6.27
C LYS A 250 -11.19 -30.20 7.04
N ALA A 251 -11.06 -29.50 8.18
CA ALA A 251 -9.86 -29.60 9.03
C ALA A 251 -9.73 -30.98 9.69
N ALA A 252 -10.84 -31.58 10.12
CA ALA A 252 -10.86 -32.92 10.73
C ALA A 252 -10.65 -34.07 9.74
N ALA A 253 -10.85 -33.84 8.44
CA ALA A 253 -10.61 -34.84 7.39
C ALA A 253 -9.17 -34.85 6.87
N LYS A 254 -8.34 -33.88 7.30
CA LYS A 254 -6.96 -33.68 6.86
C LYS A 254 -5.93 -33.90 7.98
N ALA A 255 -6.39 -34.20 9.20
CA ALA A 255 -5.61 -34.55 10.39
C ALA A 255 -5.76 -36.05 10.64
#